data_AF-A0A061FES2-F1
#
_entry.id   AF-A0A061FES2-F1
#
_cell.length_a   1.000
_cell.length_b   1.000
_cell.length_c   1.000
_cell.angle_alpha   90.00
_cell.angle_beta   90.00
_cell.angle_gamma   90.00
#
_symmetry.space_group_name_H-M   'P 1'
#
loop_
_entity.id
_entity.type
_entity.pdbx_description
1 polymer ?
#
loop_
_entity_poly.entity_id
_entity_poly.type
_entity_poly.pdbx_seq_one_letter_code
_entity_poly.pdbx_strand_id
1 'polypeptide(L)'
;MSNDTEPAQVSSVAAESHAGACDAEMQLLEGAVRSLPYHVVKELLSVGVCARCVLRLFGIEEHIYCHSSFSQSMLGSILEEETSFKSEVEFQFCSVCLGVLQFSYCDDGEETVVKKESAKDMALSIAELVKQEGHQIDGFSLEVSVPPLILENESSLLSHMKKKYESEPWFQERLLSKCHSVKDVLKFAITKPLETLLGVKASASSFRIRLTYTHKRASKKVQNSVERNQECKRRKTGTENALHNVNDESVIADKDCSGYSTIETNSVTGIFSNGVQDQETSEHFESPIEKVSEPCHLVYVCCRTHIYLCGRYLKYSRNVSQTRWIIDEERMGEASVEEIIGSNILPICQGDNYKFHAAGREDIDVRMLGSGRPFLLEIQNARQVPSELIVKEMESKINGLENKSVGVKNLKVVGSQGWALMHEGEAEKQKQYCALVWISRPLEDEDMQTISLLNDMKILQRTPIRVLHRRSPLER
;
A
#
# COMPACT_ATOMS: atom_id res chain seq x y z
N MET A 1 -5.99 10.26 -68.34
CA MET A 1 -6.65 11.35 -67.61
C MET A 1 -6.24 11.20 -66.17
N SER A 2 -5.43 12.15 -65.73
CA SER A 2 -4.83 12.26 -64.40
C SER A 2 -5.88 12.34 -63.30
N ASN A 3 -5.56 11.85 -62.11
CA ASN A 3 -6.03 12.45 -60.87
C ASN A 3 -4.99 12.15 -59.79
N ASP A 4 -4.23 13.18 -59.48
CA ASP A 4 -3.43 13.33 -58.27
C ASP A 4 -4.34 13.32 -57.04
N THR A 5 -3.87 12.75 -55.94
CA THR A 5 -4.49 12.96 -54.63
C THR A 5 -3.38 13.20 -53.62
N GLU A 6 -3.27 14.44 -53.17
CA GLU A 6 -2.35 14.91 -52.13
C GLU A 6 -2.60 14.21 -50.78
N PRO A 7 -1.57 14.06 -49.94
CA PRO A 7 -1.74 13.63 -48.56
C PRO A 7 -2.20 14.82 -47.68
N ALA A 8 -3.31 14.63 -46.97
CA ALA A 8 -3.86 15.60 -46.02
C ALA A 8 -2.90 15.86 -44.85
N GLN A 9 -2.54 17.14 -44.68
CA GLN A 9 -1.90 17.69 -43.49
C GLN A 9 -2.82 17.52 -42.26
N VAL A 10 -2.37 16.74 -41.28
CA VAL A 10 -2.89 16.77 -39.90
C VAL A 10 -1.69 16.86 -38.97
N SER A 11 -1.16 18.07 -38.75
CA SER A 11 -0.15 18.37 -37.73
C SER A 11 0.13 19.87 -37.64
N SER A 12 -0.69 20.63 -36.92
CA SER A 12 -0.31 21.95 -36.39
C SER A 12 -1.21 22.41 -35.24
N VAL A 13 -2.52 22.17 -35.35
CA VAL A 13 -3.53 22.74 -34.43
C VAL A 13 -3.48 22.16 -33.00
N ALA A 14 -3.09 20.88 -32.83
CA ALA A 14 -2.96 20.27 -31.50
C ALA A 14 -1.65 20.62 -30.77
N ALA A 15 -0.62 21.06 -31.52
CA ALA A 15 0.64 21.54 -30.94
C ALA A 15 0.53 23.01 -30.53
N GLU A 16 -0.19 23.82 -31.31
CA GLU A 16 -0.43 25.25 -31.03
C GLU A 16 -1.36 25.46 -29.82
N SER A 17 -2.35 24.59 -29.60
CA SER A 17 -3.24 24.67 -28.43
C SER A 17 -2.57 24.28 -27.11
N HIS A 18 -1.61 23.35 -27.15
CA HIS A 18 -0.79 22.97 -25.99
C HIS A 18 0.27 24.03 -25.65
N ALA A 19 0.86 24.68 -26.68
CA ALA A 19 1.83 25.75 -26.48
C ALA A 19 1.18 27.02 -25.87
N GLY A 20 0.00 27.42 -26.36
CA GLY A 20 -0.72 28.60 -25.84
C GLY A 20 -1.21 28.46 -24.39
N ALA A 21 -1.53 27.23 -23.94
CA ALA A 21 -1.88 26.97 -22.55
C ALA A 21 -0.65 27.02 -21.62
N CYS A 22 0.50 26.52 -22.09
CA CYS A 22 1.76 26.53 -21.35
C CYS A 22 2.27 27.96 -21.10
N ASP A 23 2.13 28.85 -22.08
CA ASP A 23 2.54 30.26 -21.95
C ASP A 23 1.67 31.04 -20.97
N ALA A 24 0.35 30.79 -20.94
CA ALA A 24 -0.56 31.43 -19.99
C ALA A 24 -0.30 30.97 -18.54
N GLU A 25 -0.04 29.67 -18.33
CA GLU A 25 0.32 29.12 -17.01
C GLU A 25 1.69 29.64 -16.53
N MET A 26 2.66 29.79 -17.44
CA MET A 26 3.97 30.38 -17.13
C MET A 26 3.85 31.85 -16.70
N GLN A 27 2.97 32.64 -17.34
CA GLN A 27 2.70 34.02 -16.94
C GLN A 27 2.03 34.11 -15.57
N LEU A 28 1.11 33.18 -15.25
CA LEU A 28 0.51 33.09 -13.92
C LEU A 28 1.55 32.73 -12.85
N LEU A 29 2.47 31.81 -13.16
CA LEU A 29 3.59 31.44 -12.31
C LEU A 29 4.51 32.63 -12.03
N GLU A 30 4.93 33.35 -13.07
CA GLU A 30 5.75 34.56 -12.89
C GLU A 30 5.03 35.63 -12.06
N GLY A 31 3.74 35.85 -12.29
CA GLY A 31 2.92 36.77 -11.50
C GLY A 31 2.83 36.36 -10.03
N ALA A 32 2.63 35.07 -9.75
CA ALA A 32 2.59 34.53 -8.39
C ALA A 32 3.94 34.57 -7.69
N VAL A 33 5.05 34.41 -8.42
CA VAL A 33 6.41 34.55 -7.86
C VAL A 33 6.72 36.02 -7.56
N ARG A 34 6.36 36.94 -8.46
CA ARG A 34 6.58 38.40 -8.31
C ARG A 34 5.77 39.00 -7.16
N SER A 35 4.66 38.38 -6.75
CA SER A 35 3.88 38.84 -5.59
C SER A 35 4.46 38.39 -4.23
N LEU A 36 5.46 37.52 -4.21
CA LEU A 36 6.07 37.04 -2.98
C LEU A 36 6.99 38.12 -2.35
N PRO A 37 7.02 38.25 -1.01
CA PRO A 37 7.96 39.14 -0.34
C PRO A 37 9.41 38.70 -0.59
N TYR A 38 10.12 39.45 -1.43
CA TYR A 38 11.47 39.11 -1.88
C TYR A 38 12.44 38.87 -0.72
N HIS A 39 12.41 39.69 0.33
CA HIS A 39 13.32 39.56 1.48
C HIS A 39 13.14 38.22 2.20
N VAL A 40 11.91 37.72 2.25
CA VAL A 40 11.56 36.44 2.88
C VAL A 40 11.99 35.29 1.98
N VAL A 41 11.69 35.36 0.68
CA VAL A 41 12.13 34.34 -0.28
C VAL A 41 13.64 34.19 -0.27
N LYS A 42 14.37 35.30 -0.25
CA LYS A 42 15.83 35.34 -0.15
C LYS A 42 16.35 34.66 1.13
N GLU A 43 15.74 34.94 2.28
CA GLU A 43 16.09 34.27 3.53
C GLU A 43 15.81 32.77 3.49
N LEU A 44 14.66 32.36 2.96
CA LEU A 44 14.31 30.94 2.84
C LEU A 44 15.31 30.19 1.95
N LEU A 45 15.70 30.79 0.83
CA LEU A 45 16.73 30.23 -0.04
C LEU A 45 18.10 30.19 0.66
N SER A 46 18.46 31.22 1.44
CA SER A 46 19.75 31.26 2.14
C SER A 46 19.87 30.29 3.32
N VAL A 47 18.75 29.80 3.86
CA VAL A 47 18.70 28.70 4.85
C VAL A 47 18.43 27.33 4.21
N GLY A 48 18.56 27.23 2.88
CA GLY A 48 18.53 25.97 2.14
C GLY A 48 17.13 25.42 1.86
N VAL A 49 16.09 26.24 1.84
CA VAL A 49 14.74 25.81 1.41
C VAL A 49 14.68 25.84 -0.11
N CYS A 50 14.31 24.74 -0.76
CA CYS A 50 14.21 24.70 -2.22
C CYS A 50 13.03 25.52 -2.76
N ALA A 51 13.11 25.93 -4.02
CA ALA A 51 12.08 26.75 -4.68
C ALA A 51 10.65 26.20 -4.54
N ARG A 52 10.45 24.89 -4.72
CA ARG A 52 9.11 24.26 -4.57
C ARG A 52 8.61 24.28 -3.13
N CYS A 53 9.50 24.17 -2.15
CA CYS A 53 9.14 24.37 -0.74
C CYS A 53 8.81 25.82 -0.45
N VAL A 54 9.50 26.79 -1.05
CA VAL A 54 9.15 28.21 -0.93
C VAL A 54 7.73 28.43 -1.41
N LEU A 55 7.40 28.08 -2.66
CA LEU A 55 6.04 28.27 -3.20
C LEU A 55 4.96 27.59 -2.33
N ARG A 56 5.24 26.36 -1.90
CA ARG A 56 4.38 25.58 -1.01
C ARG A 56 4.11 26.28 0.32
N LEU A 57 5.15 26.85 0.91
CA LEU A 57 5.06 27.57 2.19
C LEU A 57 4.24 28.86 2.05
N PHE A 58 4.18 29.46 0.87
CA PHE A 58 3.32 30.62 0.58
C PHE A 58 1.92 30.25 0.10
N GLY A 59 1.57 28.96 0.02
CA GLY A 59 0.23 28.52 -0.35
C GLY A 59 -0.13 28.74 -1.82
N ILE A 60 0.87 28.76 -2.71
CA ILE A 60 0.65 28.89 -4.16
C ILE A 60 -0.07 27.64 -4.71
N GLU A 61 -0.96 27.85 -5.68
CA GLU A 61 -1.91 26.87 -6.22
C GLU A 61 -1.26 25.60 -6.84
N GLU A 62 -2.05 24.53 -6.89
CA GLU A 62 -1.62 23.16 -7.23
C GLU A 62 -1.03 23.01 -8.64
N HIS A 63 -1.56 23.74 -9.63
CA HIS A 63 -1.19 23.59 -11.04
C HIS A 63 0.26 24.00 -11.33
N ILE A 64 0.84 24.86 -10.49
CA ILE A 64 2.21 25.36 -10.63
C ILE A 64 3.26 24.29 -10.37
N TYR A 65 2.99 23.32 -9.49
CA TYR A 65 3.97 22.28 -9.15
C TYR A 65 4.18 21.25 -10.27
N CYS A 66 3.27 21.20 -11.23
CA CYS A 66 3.35 20.34 -12.42
C CYS A 66 4.30 20.90 -13.48
N HIS A 67 4.70 22.18 -13.38
CA HIS A 67 5.48 22.85 -14.42
C HIS A 67 6.93 22.35 -14.44
N SER A 68 7.30 21.67 -15.51
CA SER A 68 8.62 21.04 -15.66
C SER A 68 9.79 22.03 -15.58
N SER A 69 9.58 23.28 -15.98
CA SER A 69 10.63 24.31 -16.03
C SER A 69 10.89 25.00 -14.68
N PHE A 70 10.03 24.82 -13.67
CA PHE A 70 10.20 25.53 -12.41
C PHE A 70 11.36 24.94 -11.61
N SER A 71 12.49 25.65 -11.64
CA SER A 71 13.74 25.30 -10.98
C SER A 71 14.17 26.40 -10.00
N GLN A 72 15.20 26.11 -9.21
CA GLN A 72 15.81 27.12 -8.34
C GLN A 72 16.48 28.25 -9.13
N SER A 73 17.02 27.95 -10.32
CA SER A 73 17.56 28.97 -11.22
C SER A 73 16.47 29.85 -11.82
N MET A 74 15.31 29.28 -12.20
CA MET A 74 14.17 30.05 -12.69
C MET A 74 13.63 31.00 -11.62
N LEU A 75 13.47 30.52 -10.38
CA LEU A 75 13.08 31.37 -9.25
C LEU A 75 14.11 32.50 -9.02
N GLY A 76 15.40 32.17 -9.09
CA GLY A 76 16.48 33.16 -9.02
C GLY A 76 16.40 34.21 -10.11
N SER A 77 16.25 33.81 -11.38
CA SER A 77 16.18 34.73 -12.53
C SER A 77 14.99 35.68 -12.46
N ILE A 78 13.79 35.19 -12.08
CA ILE A 78 12.60 36.05 -11.92
C ILE A 78 12.81 37.10 -10.83
N LEU A 79 13.58 36.78 -9.78
CA LEU A 79 13.87 37.68 -8.66
C LEU A 79 15.11 38.57 -8.91
N GLU A 80 16.04 38.15 -9.78
CA GLU A 80 17.26 38.86 -10.15
C GLU A 80 17.00 40.02 -11.11
N GLU A 81 15.95 39.94 -11.96
CA GLU A 81 15.50 41.02 -12.84
C GLU A 81 15.18 42.33 -12.08
N GLU A 82 14.97 42.27 -10.76
CA GLU A 82 14.69 43.45 -9.92
C GLU A 82 15.86 43.93 -9.05
N THR A 83 16.90 43.12 -8.74
CA THR A 83 17.76 43.42 -7.56
C THR A 83 19.25 43.02 -7.61
N SER A 84 19.81 42.52 -8.72
CA SER A 84 21.27 42.25 -8.85
C SER A 84 21.88 41.40 -7.72
N PHE A 85 21.31 40.22 -7.44
CA PHE A 85 21.82 39.29 -6.42
C PHE A 85 22.55 38.09 -7.07
N LYS A 86 23.59 37.57 -6.40
CA LYS A 86 24.19 36.25 -6.67
C LYS A 86 24.14 35.45 -5.36
N SER A 87 23.49 34.28 -5.36
CA SER A 87 23.50 33.39 -4.20
C SER A 87 24.88 32.74 -4.05
N GLU A 88 25.63 33.07 -3.00
CA GLU A 88 26.98 32.51 -2.75
C GLU A 88 26.96 31.12 -2.05
N VAL A 89 25.78 30.61 -1.67
CA VAL A 89 25.64 29.33 -0.96
C VAL A 89 24.66 28.42 -1.69
N GLU A 90 25.19 27.39 -2.37
CA GLU A 90 24.37 26.31 -2.94
C GLU A 90 24.19 25.19 -1.91
N PHE A 91 22.96 25.02 -1.43
CA PHE A 91 22.61 23.84 -0.65
C PHE A 91 22.30 22.68 -1.58
N GLN A 92 22.96 21.54 -1.36
CA GLN A 92 22.77 20.35 -2.17
C GLN A 92 21.35 19.78 -2.05
N PHE A 93 20.78 19.79 -0.83
CA PHE A 93 19.44 19.30 -0.55
C PHE A 93 18.65 20.27 0.33
N CYS A 94 17.34 20.27 0.12
CA CYS A 94 16.41 21.11 0.83
C CYS A 94 16.39 20.79 2.33
N SER A 95 16.57 21.81 3.17
CA SER A 95 16.50 21.69 4.62
C SER A 95 15.13 21.22 5.13
N VAL A 96 14.06 21.48 4.37
CA VAL A 96 12.68 21.07 4.73
C VAL A 96 12.29 19.71 4.15
N CYS A 97 12.29 19.57 2.82
CA CYS A 97 11.78 18.36 2.17
C CYS A 97 12.83 17.27 1.95
N LEU A 98 14.09 17.50 2.33
CA LEU A 98 15.16 16.50 2.28
C LEU A 98 15.32 15.85 0.89
N GLY A 99 15.20 16.65 -0.17
CA GLY A 99 15.34 16.18 -1.56
C GLY A 99 14.04 15.75 -2.25
N VAL A 100 12.95 15.49 -1.52
CA VAL A 100 11.69 14.96 -2.08
C VAL A 100 11.13 15.84 -3.21
N LEU A 101 10.99 17.16 -2.98
CA LEU A 101 10.51 18.10 -4.01
C LEU A 101 11.63 18.61 -4.94
N GLN A 102 12.86 18.17 -4.73
CA GLN A 102 13.96 18.37 -5.68
C GLN A 102 14.15 17.15 -6.59
N PHE A 103 13.26 16.15 -6.46
CA PHE A 103 13.34 14.87 -7.17
C PHE A 103 14.72 14.22 -7.03
N SER A 104 15.31 14.35 -5.84
CA SER A 104 16.63 13.85 -5.48
C SER A 104 16.49 12.88 -4.32
N TYR A 105 17.00 11.66 -4.47
CA TYR A 105 16.85 10.58 -3.49
C TYR A 105 18.00 9.57 -3.60
N CYS A 106 18.25 8.81 -2.54
CA CYS A 106 19.07 7.61 -2.60
C CYS A 106 18.18 6.40 -2.93
N ASP A 107 18.66 5.50 -3.79
CA ASP A 107 17.95 4.26 -4.11
C ASP A 107 18.23 3.16 -3.06
N ASP A 108 17.30 2.23 -2.84
CA ASP A 108 17.37 1.21 -1.78
C ASP A 108 18.33 0.04 -2.11
N GLY A 109 19.27 0.25 -3.04
CA GLY A 109 20.27 -0.74 -3.46
C GLY A 109 21.64 -0.15 -3.80
N GLU A 110 21.75 1.18 -3.88
CA GLU A 110 23.00 1.87 -4.20
C GLU A 110 23.15 3.10 -3.31
N GLU A 111 24.34 3.34 -2.77
CA GLU A 111 24.65 4.60 -2.06
C GLU A 111 24.75 5.82 -3.01
N THR A 112 24.28 5.66 -4.26
CA THR A 112 24.31 6.69 -5.30
C THR A 112 23.10 7.61 -5.16
N VAL A 113 23.35 8.91 -5.25
CA VAL A 113 22.29 9.92 -5.27
C VAL A 113 21.70 9.98 -6.68
N VAL A 114 20.43 9.61 -6.80
CA VAL A 114 19.65 9.79 -8.03
C VAL A 114 19.03 11.17 -8.02
N LYS A 115 19.23 11.93 -9.10
CA LYS A 115 18.62 13.25 -9.30
C LYS A 115 17.88 13.26 -10.63
N LYS A 116 16.58 13.59 -10.59
CA LYS A 116 15.75 13.79 -11.78
C LYS A 116 15.63 15.29 -12.07
N GLU A 117 15.71 15.67 -13.33
CA GLU A 117 15.68 17.09 -13.73
C GLU A 117 14.29 17.69 -13.57
N SER A 118 13.25 16.90 -13.84
CA SER A 118 11.86 17.33 -13.75
C SER A 118 10.94 16.28 -13.12
N ALA A 119 9.72 16.71 -12.79
CA ALA A 119 8.64 15.82 -12.35
C ALA A 119 8.30 14.78 -13.44
N LYS A 120 8.44 15.15 -14.72
CA LYS A 120 8.22 14.27 -15.87
C LYS A 120 9.26 13.16 -15.91
N ASP A 121 10.53 13.45 -15.62
CA ASP A 121 11.61 12.44 -15.62
C ASP A 121 11.48 11.46 -14.45
N MET A 122 11.04 11.96 -13.29
CA MET A 122 10.66 11.10 -12.17
C MET A 122 9.48 10.19 -12.54
N ALA A 123 8.43 10.75 -13.15
CA ALA A 123 7.27 9.98 -13.60
C ALA A 123 7.62 8.96 -14.70
N LEU A 124 8.53 9.29 -15.61
CA LEU A 124 9.07 8.37 -16.62
C LEU A 124 9.72 7.15 -15.96
N SER A 125 10.61 7.39 -15.00
CA SER A 125 11.31 6.33 -14.27
C SER A 125 10.32 5.43 -13.53
N ILE A 126 9.32 6.02 -12.86
CA ILE A 126 8.25 5.27 -12.18
C ILE A 126 7.43 4.45 -13.19
N ALA A 127 7.04 5.04 -14.32
CA ALA A 127 6.24 4.37 -15.33
C ALA A 127 6.97 3.20 -15.99
N GLU A 128 8.29 3.30 -16.17
CA GLU A 128 9.14 2.18 -16.63
C GLU A 128 9.14 1.03 -15.62
N LEU A 129 9.30 1.32 -14.33
CA LEU A 129 9.22 0.31 -13.26
C LEU A 129 7.83 -0.36 -13.23
N VAL A 130 6.73 0.41 -13.34
CA VAL A 130 5.37 -0.16 -13.44
C VAL A 130 5.24 -1.09 -14.64
N LYS A 131 5.75 -0.69 -15.81
CA LYS A 131 5.65 -1.48 -17.05
C LYS A 131 6.45 -2.77 -16.98
N GLN A 132 7.60 -2.76 -16.29
CA GLN A 132 8.43 -3.96 -16.07
C GLN A 132 7.72 -5.02 -15.23
N GLU A 133 6.87 -4.61 -14.29
CA GLU A 133 6.11 -5.54 -13.44
C GLU A 133 4.94 -6.25 -14.17
N GLY A 134 4.52 -5.72 -15.33
CA GLY A 134 3.59 -6.42 -16.23
C GLY A 134 2.13 -6.48 -15.77
N HIS A 135 1.70 -5.65 -14.80
CA HIS A 135 0.31 -5.62 -14.35
C HIS A 135 -0.65 -5.06 -15.41
N GLN A 136 -1.80 -5.72 -15.56
CA GLN A 136 -2.94 -5.23 -16.33
C GLN A 136 -3.69 -4.13 -15.57
N ILE A 137 -3.37 -2.87 -15.80
CA ILE A 137 -3.97 -1.76 -15.03
C ILE A 137 -5.12 -1.08 -15.80
N ASP A 138 -6.19 -0.72 -15.09
CA ASP A 138 -7.33 0.09 -15.57
C ASP A 138 -7.37 1.50 -14.93
N GLY A 139 -6.63 1.66 -13.83
CA GLY A 139 -6.37 2.90 -13.11
C GLY A 139 -5.31 2.66 -12.05
N PHE A 140 -4.84 3.70 -11.37
CA PHE A 140 -3.88 3.55 -10.27
C PHE A 140 -4.17 4.50 -9.11
N SER A 141 -3.82 4.09 -7.90
CA SER A 141 -3.75 4.95 -6.72
C SER A 141 -2.29 5.30 -6.43
N LEU A 142 -2.00 6.58 -6.25
CA LEU A 142 -0.66 7.06 -5.89
C LEU A 142 -0.56 7.34 -4.39
N GLU A 143 0.35 6.63 -3.74
CA GLU A 143 0.62 6.73 -2.31
C GLU A 143 2.03 7.26 -2.06
N VAL A 144 2.14 8.23 -1.17
CA VAL A 144 3.41 8.84 -0.80
C VAL A 144 3.49 8.87 0.71
N SER A 145 4.55 8.28 1.25
CA SER A 145 4.94 8.35 2.65
C SER A 145 6.23 9.15 2.77
N VAL A 146 6.32 10.02 3.77
CA VAL A 146 7.48 10.89 4.01
C VAL A 146 7.91 10.80 5.48
N PRO A 147 9.21 10.98 5.79
CA PRO A 147 9.68 10.82 7.16
C PRO A 147 9.13 11.95 8.07
N PRO A 148 8.81 11.66 9.35
CA PRO A 148 8.32 12.67 10.30
C PRO A 148 9.23 13.89 10.44
N LEU A 149 10.53 13.72 10.19
CA LEU A 149 11.52 14.79 10.17
C LEU A 149 11.14 15.95 9.24
N ILE A 150 10.44 15.69 8.13
CA ILE A 150 9.96 16.77 7.23
C ILE A 150 8.95 17.68 7.95
N LEU A 151 8.04 17.09 8.75
CA LEU A 151 7.05 17.85 9.53
C LEU A 151 7.72 18.63 10.66
N GLU A 152 8.73 18.04 11.32
CA GLU A 152 9.54 18.74 12.32
C GLU A 152 10.25 19.96 11.73
N ASN A 153 10.95 19.78 10.60
CA ASN A 153 11.70 20.85 9.94
C ASN A 153 10.76 21.98 9.47
N GLU A 154 9.60 21.62 8.93
CA GLU A 154 8.57 22.58 8.56
C GLU A 154 8.05 23.38 9.76
N SER A 155 7.78 22.71 10.88
CA SER A 155 7.29 23.36 12.11
C SER A 155 8.34 24.30 12.73
N SER A 156 9.62 23.91 12.73
CA SER A 156 10.73 24.76 13.17
C SER A 156 10.86 26.00 12.28
N LEU A 157 10.80 25.82 10.96
CA LEU A 157 10.85 26.92 10.02
C LEU A 157 9.68 27.88 10.19
N LEU A 158 8.46 27.37 10.32
CA LEU A 158 7.26 28.16 10.56
C LEU A 158 7.35 28.96 11.87
N SER A 159 7.89 28.34 12.93
CA SER A 159 8.10 29.02 14.21
C SER A 159 9.14 30.15 14.10
N HIS A 160 10.22 29.94 13.35
CA HIS A 160 11.21 30.99 13.05
C HIS A 160 10.58 32.14 12.25
N MET A 161 9.86 31.82 11.17
CA MET A 161 9.17 32.82 10.37
C MET A 161 8.14 33.59 11.19
N LYS A 162 7.41 32.92 12.09
CA LYS A 162 6.47 33.58 12.99
C LYS A 162 7.17 34.59 13.88
N LYS A 163 8.25 34.20 14.58
CA LYS A 163 9.01 35.12 15.44
C LYS A 163 9.49 36.38 14.72
N LYS A 164 9.80 36.28 13.42
CA LYS A 164 10.39 37.37 12.64
C LYS A 164 9.36 38.21 11.88
N TYR A 165 8.29 37.59 11.38
CA TYR A 165 7.36 38.18 10.41
C TYR A 165 5.91 38.23 10.89
N GLU A 166 5.62 37.93 12.15
CA GLU A 166 4.26 37.94 12.70
C GLU A 166 3.54 39.28 12.50
N SER A 167 4.24 40.40 12.49
CA SER A 167 3.64 41.72 12.24
C SER A 167 3.37 42.03 10.75
N GLU A 168 3.89 41.24 9.81
CA GLU A 168 3.75 41.53 8.38
C GLU A 168 2.40 41.03 7.82
N PRO A 169 1.65 41.86 7.04
CA PRO A 169 0.32 41.51 6.54
C PRO A 169 0.27 40.21 5.73
N TRP A 170 1.28 39.96 4.88
CA TRP A 170 1.36 38.75 4.07
C TRP A 170 1.48 37.49 4.93
N PHE A 171 2.12 37.58 6.11
CA PHE A 171 2.31 36.43 6.99
C PHE A 171 1.01 36.07 7.71
N GLN A 172 0.22 37.08 8.09
CA GLN A 172 -1.11 36.89 8.66
C GLN A 172 -2.08 36.27 7.64
N GLU A 173 -2.04 36.72 6.39
CA GLU A 173 -2.83 36.12 5.30
C GLU A 173 -2.39 34.68 5.00
N ARG A 174 -1.08 34.41 5.07
CA ARG A 174 -0.51 33.06 4.93
C ARG A 174 -0.88 32.11 6.08
N LEU A 175 -0.99 32.60 7.31
CA LEU A 175 -1.48 31.78 8.44
C LEU A 175 -2.94 31.32 8.23
N LEU A 176 -3.71 32.07 7.44
CA LEU A 176 -5.08 31.72 7.07
C LEU A 176 -5.13 30.76 5.87
N SER A 177 -4.07 30.69 5.05
CA SER A 177 -4.00 29.82 3.88
C SER A 177 -3.51 28.41 4.24
N LYS A 178 -4.18 27.39 3.69
CA LYS A 178 -3.82 26.00 3.93
C LYS A 178 -2.62 25.62 3.07
N CYS A 179 -1.45 25.47 3.68
CA CYS A 179 -0.27 24.96 2.98
C CYS A 179 -0.45 23.47 2.64
N HIS A 180 -0.11 23.08 1.42
CA HIS A 180 -0.05 21.68 1.03
C HIS A 180 1.13 20.98 1.70
N SER A 181 0.94 19.70 2.06
CA SER A 181 2.04 18.90 2.59
C SER A 181 3.02 18.52 1.47
N VAL A 182 4.27 18.19 1.83
CA VAL A 182 5.29 17.74 0.86
C VAL A 182 4.80 16.54 0.03
N LYS A 183 4.07 15.61 0.65
CA LYS A 183 3.51 14.45 -0.07
C LYS A 183 2.46 14.86 -1.10
N ASP A 184 1.62 15.86 -0.80
CA ASP A 184 0.55 16.28 -1.71
C ASP A 184 1.13 17.01 -2.91
N VAL A 185 2.10 17.91 -2.68
CA VAL A 185 2.82 18.60 -3.74
C VAL A 185 3.55 17.62 -4.67
N LEU A 186 4.20 16.60 -4.11
CA LEU A 186 4.82 15.56 -4.93
C LEU A 186 3.76 14.84 -5.79
N LYS A 187 2.61 14.46 -5.21
CA LYS A 187 1.52 13.82 -5.95
C LYS A 187 1.02 14.72 -7.08
N PHE A 188 0.78 16.00 -6.83
CA PHE A 188 0.35 16.93 -7.87
C PHE A 188 1.34 16.95 -9.03
N ALA A 189 2.64 17.08 -8.73
CA ALA A 189 3.70 17.17 -9.72
C ALA A 189 3.78 15.94 -10.64
N ILE A 190 3.60 14.72 -10.11
CA ILE A 190 3.85 13.48 -10.88
C ILE A 190 2.59 12.77 -11.37
N THR A 191 1.40 13.08 -10.82
CA THR A 191 0.16 12.35 -11.16
C THR A 191 -0.19 12.50 -12.63
N LYS A 192 -0.26 13.73 -13.15
CA LYS A 192 -0.65 13.97 -14.55
C LYS A 192 0.35 13.39 -15.58
N PRO A 193 1.68 13.54 -15.38
CA PRO A 193 2.66 12.80 -16.16
C PRO A 193 2.45 11.29 -16.12
N LEU A 194 2.22 10.70 -14.94
CA LEU A 194 1.97 9.25 -14.80
C LEU A 194 0.71 8.80 -15.55
N GLU A 195 -0.39 9.55 -15.47
CA GLU A 195 -1.60 9.24 -16.24
C GLU A 195 -1.32 9.16 -17.73
N THR A 196 -0.53 10.11 -18.24
CA THR A 196 -0.17 10.19 -19.65
C THR A 196 0.73 9.04 -20.07
N LEU A 197 1.73 8.69 -19.25
CA LEU A 197 2.72 7.66 -19.54
C LEU A 197 2.20 6.23 -19.41
N LEU A 198 1.23 6.02 -18.52
CA LEU A 198 0.58 4.73 -18.28
C LEU A 198 -0.70 4.55 -19.10
N GLY A 199 -1.26 5.62 -19.66
CA GLY A 199 -2.50 5.58 -20.44
C GLY A 199 -3.76 5.31 -19.61
N VAL A 200 -3.69 5.48 -18.29
CA VAL A 200 -4.79 5.23 -17.34
C VAL A 200 -4.94 6.37 -16.33
N LYS A 201 -6.09 6.48 -15.69
CA LYS A 201 -6.38 7.57 -14.75
C LYS A 201 -5.97 7.26 -13.32
N ALA A 202 -5.57 8.30 -12.60
CA ALA A 202 -5.40 8.22 -11.16
C ALA A 202 -6.77 8.17 -10.49
N SER A 203 -7.02 7.16 -9.66
CA SER A 203 -8.30 6.94 -8.99
C SER A 203 -8.13 6.06 -7.75
N ALA A 204 -9.22 5.83 -7.01
CA ALA A 204 -9.27 4.77 -6.00
C ALA A 204 -9.29 3.38 -6.69
N SER A 205 -8.14 3.00 -7.26
CA SER A 205 -7.93 1.76 -8.02
C SER A 205 -7.42 0.60 -7.15
N SER A 206 -7.64 -0.63 -7.62
CA SER A 206 -7.04 -1.85 -7.08
C SER A 206 -5.52 -1.90 -7.23
N PHE A 207 -4.95 -1.15 -8.18
CA PHE A 207 -3.50 -1.06 -8.38
C PHE A 207 -2.94 0.17 -7.66
N ARG A 208 -1.90 -0.04 -6.85
CA ARG A 208 -1.30 0.97 -5.98
C ARG A 208 0.17 1.16 -6.37
N ILE A 209 0.56 2.42 -6.56
CA ILE A 209 1.95 2.85 -6.72
C ILE A 209 2.33 3.56 -5.42
N ARG A 210 3.27 3.01 -4.65
CA ARG A 210 3.71 3.55 -3.38
C ARG A 210 5.16 4.02 -3.44
N LEU A 211 5.35 5.27 -3.06
CA LEU A 211 6.64 5.91 -2.86
C LEU A 211 6.84 6.12 -1.36
N THR A 212 7.80 5.40 -0.77
CA THR A 212 8.10 5.52 0.66
C THR A 212 9.45 6.19 0.83
N TYR A 213 9.43 7.43 1.32
CA TYR A 213 10.65 8.16 1.66
C TYR A 213 11.03 7.92 3.13
N THR A 214 12.29 7.60 3.37
CA THR A 214 12.88 7.47 4.71
C THR A 214 14.16 8.28 4.81
N HIS A 215 14.63 8.56 6.03
CA HIS A 215 15.86 9.32 6.23
C HIS A 215 16.60 8.82 7.47
N LYS A 216 17.92 8.56 7.35
CA LYS A 216 18.75 7.96 8.41
C LYS A 216 18.66 8.70 9.75
N ARG A 217 18.57 10.04 9.74
CA ARG A 217 18.45 10.84 10.98
C ARG A 217 17.12 10.62 11.71
N ALA A 218 16.04 10.33 10.99
CA ALA A 218 14.75 10.03 11.61
C ALA A 218 14.81 8.73 12.41
N SER A 219 15.43 7.69 11.86
CA SER A 219 15.60 6.39 12.54
C SER A 219 16.40 6.52 13.85
N LYS A 220 17.48 7.32 13.85
CA LYS A 220 18.30 7.55 15.06
C LYS A 220 17.55 8.33 16.17
N LYS A 221 16.74 9.32 15.81
CA LYS A 221 15.92 10.07 16.79
C LYS A 221 14.82 9.21 17.43
N VAL A 222 14.20 8.32 16.65
CA VAL A 222 13.19 7.37 17.16
C VAL A 222 13.83 6.37 18.13
N GLN A 223 15.05 5.90 17.84
CA GLN A 223 15.78 5.01 18.74
C GLN A 223 16.13 5.73 20.06
N ASN A 224 16.60 6.97 19.99
CA ASN A 224 16.93 7.78 21.17
C ASN A 224 15.70 8.22 22.00
N SER A 225 14.53 8.38 21.39
CA SER A 225 13.29 8.72 22.11
C SER A 225 12.65 7.50 22.78
N VAL A 226 12.84 6.30 22.21
CA VAL A 226 12.47 5.03 22.84
C VAL A 226 13.35 4.74 24.07
N GLU A 227 14.66 5.01 23.99
CA GLU A 227 15.58 4.88 25.13
C GLU A 227 15.25 5.86 26.27
N ARG A 228 14.94 7.13 25.95
CA ARG A 228 14.53 8.15 26.95
C ARG A 228 13.20 7.82 27.65
N ASN A 229 12.31 7.09 26.98
CA ASN A 229 11.00 6.71 27.53
C ASN A 229 11.04 5.44 28.40
N GLN A 230 12.17 4.73 28.46
CA GLN A 230 12.35 3.61 29.39
C GLN A 230 12.75 4.05 30.82
N GLU A 231 13.29 5.26 30.97
CA GLU A 231 13.80 5.75 32.27
C GLU A 231 12.73 6.45 33.15
N CYS A 232 11.56 6.74 32.59
CA CYS A 232 10.46 7.45 33.25
C CYS A 232 9.20 6.58 33.53
N LYS A 233 9.36 5.29 33.89
CA LYS A 233 8.27 4.51 34.50
C LYS A 233 8.44 4.38 36.01
N ARG A 234 7.74 5.28 36.69
CA ARG A 234 7.50 5.36 38.13
C ARG A 234 7.08 4.01 38.72
N ARG A 235 7.83 3.56 39.74
CA ARG A 235 7.55 2.38 40.58
C ARG A 235 6.09 2.36 41.06
N LYS A 236 5.38 1.25 40.83
CA LYS A 236 4.21 0.86 41.62
C LYS A 236 4.33 -0.61 42.01
N THR A 237 4.36 -0.80 43.32
CA THR A 237 4.55 -2.02 44.10
C THR A 237 3.30 -2.92 44.10
N GLY A 238 3.52 -4.25 44.15
CA GLY A 238 2.57 -5.32 44.53
C GLY A 238 1.58 -5.74 43.42
N THR A 239 1.39 -7.00 43.04
CA THR A 239 1.58 -8.27 43.78
C THR A 239 1.74 -9.42 42.78
N GLU A 240 2.58 -10.39 43.17
CA GLU A 240 3.00 -11.64 42.52
C GLU A 240 1.81 -12.59 42.23
N ASN A 241 1.82 -13.44 41.20
CA ASN A 241 2.64 -14.65 41.03
C ASN A 241 2.56 -15.11 39.55
N ALA A 242 3.69 -15.24 38.83
CA ALA A 242 4.49 -16.48 38.68
C ALA A 242 3.77 -17.56 37.83
N LEU A 243 4.33 -18.15 36.76
CA LEU A 243 5.70 -18.61 36.55
C LEU A 243 5.93 -19.09 35.08
N HIS A 244 7.09 -18.76 34.49
CA HIS A 244 8.00 -19.57 33.62
C HIS A 244 7.49 -20.38 32.38
N ASN A 245 8.19 -20.54 31.24
CA ASN A 245 9.51 -20.13 30.72
C ASN A 245 9.68 -20.67 29.27
N VAL A 246 10.45 -19.95 28.41
CA VAL A 246 11.67 -20.39 27.63
C VAL A 246 11.52 -21.60 26.68
N ASN A 247 12.02 -21.70 25.44
CA ASN A 247 12.78 -20.94 24.43
C ASN A 247 12.64 -21.78 23.13
N ASP A 248 12.73 -21.19 21.92
CA ASP A 248 13.83 -21.54 20.99
C ASP A 248 13.82 -20.74 19.68
N GLU A 249 15.03 -20.60 19.16
CA GLU A 249 15.54 -19.71 18.12
C GLU A 249 15.31 -20.20 16.67
N SER A 250 15.07 -19.22 15.76
CA SER A 250 15.66 -19.11 14.39
C SER A 250 15.23 -20.16 13.32
N VAL A 251 15.16 -19.98 11.99
CA VAL A 251 15.55 -19.05 10.91
C VAL A 251 14.55 -19.42 9.75
N ILE A 252 13.92 -18.58 8.92
CA ILE A 252 14.38 -17.82 7.73
C ILE A 252 13.17 -16.97 7.31
N ALA A 253 13.36 -15.65 7.17
CA ALA A 253 12.31 -14.71 6.82
C ALA A 253 12.14 -14.61 5.29
N ASP A 254 10.98 -15.05 4.81
CA ASP A 254 10.45 -14.71 3.49
C ASP A 254 9.97 -13.25 3.47
N LYS A 255 10.21 -12.61 2.32
CA LYS A 255 9.92 -11.20 2.03
C LYS A 255 8.41 -11.00 1.81
N ASP A 256 7.65 -11.05 2.90
CA ASP A 256 6.20 -10.90 2.86
C ASP A 256 5.77 -9.43 2.71
N CYS A 257 4.96 -9.18 1.68
CA CYS A 257 4.35 -7.90 1.33
C CYS A 257 3.11 -7.57 2.21
N SER A 258 3.07 -8.06 3.44
CA SER A 258 1.96 -7.84 4.38
C SER A 258 2.47 -7.68 5.81
N GLY A 259 2.92 -6.48 6.16
CA GLY A 259 3.37 -6.23 7.53
C GLY A 259 4.13 -4.93 7.73
N TYR A 260 3.61 -3.79 7.25
CA TYR A 260 4.01 -2.51 7.83
C TYR A 260 2.76 -1.86 8.43
N SER A 261 2.75 -1.78 9.75
CA SER A 261 1.79 -1.00 10.51
C SER A 261 1.76 0.42 9.93
N THR A 262 0.64 0.76 9.30
CA THR A 262 0.32 2.12 8.89
C THR A 262 0.18 2.95 10.18
N ILE A 263 1.23 3.67 10.57
CA ILE A 263 1.03 4.82 11.44
C ILE A 263 0.39 5.88 10.55
N GLU A 264 -0.94 5.85 10.48
CA GLU A 264 -1.73 6.91 9.89
C GLU A 264 -1.51 8.18 10.72
N THR A 265 -0.64 9.07 10.26
CA THR A 265 -0.61 10.46 10.73
C THR A 265 -1.75 11.22 10.05
N ASN A 266 -2.98 10.97 10.52
CA ASN A 266 -4.13 11.79 10.17
C ASN A 266 -4.32 12.89 11.23
N SER A 267 -4.43 14.12 10.72
CA SER A 267 -4.93 15.35 11.36
C SER A 267 -4.36 15.73 12.73
N VAL A 268 -3.31 16.56 12.73
CA VAL A 268 -3.12 17.57 13.79
C VAL A 268 -3.53 18.92 13.22
N THR A 269 -4.83 19.09 13.02
CA THR A 269 -5.48 20.40 13.01
C THR A 269 -6.01 20.61 14.42
N GLY A 270 -5.34 21.46 15.19
CA GLY A 270 -5.84 21.95 16.47
C GLY A 270 -5.07 21.50 17.71
N ILE A 271 -3.84 22.00 17.89
CA ILE A 271 -3.31 22.33 19.22
C ILE A 271 -2.52 23.65 19.10
N PHE A 272 -3.24 24.76 19.02
CA PHE A 272 -2.74 26.03 19.54
C PHE A 272 -3.38 26.20 20.91
N SER A 273 -2.63 25.97 21.98
CA SER A 273 -2.88 26.58 23.30
C SER A 273 -1.71 26.36 24.26
N ASN A 274 -1.11 27.50 24.62
CA ASN A 274 -0.63 27.94 25.92
C ASN A 274 0.37 27.11 26.72
N GLY A 275 1.56 27.71 26.86
CA GLY A 275 2.17 27.92 28.16
C GLY A 275 3.49 27.20 28.40
N VAL A 276 4.60 27.82 28.03
CA VAL A 276 5.86 27.70 28.79
C VAL A 276 6.53 29.08 28.78
N GLN A 277 6.82 29.56 29.99
CA GLN A 277 7.48 30.82 30.30
C GLN A 277 8.84 30.96 29.62
N ASP A 278 9.08 32.15 29.06
CA ASP A 278 10.38 32.61 28.59
C ASP A 278 11.38 32.64 29.76
N GLN A 279 12.52 31.98 29.57
CA GLN A 279 13.72 32.22 30.34
C GLN A 279 14.82 32.62 29.36
N GLU A 280 15.13 33.91 29.35
CA GLU A 280 16.16 34.56 28.56
C GLU A 280 17.51 33.85 28.75
N THR A 281 18.09 33.34 27.67
CA THR A 281 19.53 33.10 27.57
C THR A 281 20.04 33.45 26.18
N SER A 282 20.88 34.49 26.15
CA SER A 282 22.05 34.74 25.31
C SER A 282 21.95 34.56 23.78
N GLU A 283 22.17 35.67 23.09
CA GLU A 283 22.34 35.85 21.65
C GLU A 283 23.46 34.99 21.05
N HIS A 284 23.10 33.90 20.39
CA HIS A 284 23.80 33.34 19.23
C HIS A 284 22.77 32.54 18.42
N PHE A 285 22.16 33.17 17.41
CA PHE A 285 21.17 32.52 16.55
C PHE A 285 21.84 31.48 15.64
N GLU A 286 21.84 30.21 16.07
CA GLU A 286 22.07 29.08 15.17
C GLU A 286 20.94 28.99 14.14
N SER A 287 21.29 28.61 12.89
CA SER A 287 20.34 28.40 11.80
C SER A 287 19.15 27.54 12.24
N PRO A 288 17.89 27.95 11.96
CA PRO A 288 16.69 27.26 12.44
C PRO A 288 16.54 25.83 11.93
N ILE A 289 17.29 25.45 10.89
CA ILE A 289 17.38 24.09 10.37
C ILE A 289 18.85 23.75 10.08
N GLU A 290 19.28 22.54 10.48
CA GLU A 290 20.61 22.02 10.17
C GLU A 290 20.82 21.82 8.67
N LYS A 291 22.06 21.98 8.21
CA LYS A 291 22.44 21.63 6.84
C LYS A 291 22.20 20.14 6.59
N VAL A 292 21.56 19.85 5.46
CA VAL A 292 21.22 18.49 5.01
C VAL A 292 22.28 18.05 4.00
N SER A 293 23.03 17.01 4.37
CA SER A 293 24.12 16.44 3.58
C SER A 293 23.68 15.26 2.69
N GLU A 294 22.55 14.63 3.01
CA GLU A 294 22.02 13.47 2.29
C GLU A 294 20.52 13.65 2.04
N PRO A 295 19.99 13.21 0.89
CA PRO A 295 18.55 13.25 0.63
C PRO A 295 17.86 12.07 1.33
N CYS A 296 16.52 12.05 1.26
CA CYS A 296 15.75 10.87 1.61
C CYS A 296 16.13 9.66 0.75
N HIS A 297 16.01 8.47 1.35
CA HIS A 297 16.02 7.20 0.62
C HIS A 297 14.61 6.93 0.11
N LEU A 298 14.46 6.50 -1.13
CA LEU A 298 13.17 6.20 -1.75
C LEU A 298 13.05 4.70 -1.98
N VAL A 299 12.04 4.09 -1.36
CA VAL A 299 11.59 2.73 -1.70
C VAL A 299 10.37 2.83 -2.60
N TYR A 300 10.50 2.27 -3.80
CA TYR A 300 9.42 2.12 -4.76
C TYR A 300 8.76 0.75 -4.63
N VAL A 301 7.43 0.72 -4.54
CA VAL A 301 6.65 -0.52 -4.57
C VAL A 301 5.39 -0.28 -5.40
N CYS A 302 5.09 -1.17 -6.35
CA CYS A 302 3.75 -1.25 -6.93
C CYS A 302 3.14 -2.63 -6.73
N CYS A 303 1.85 -2.66 -6.41
CA CYS A 303 1.13 -3.90 -6.19
C CYS A 303 -0.36 -3.75 -6.49
N ARG A 304 -1.01 -4.87 -6.81
CA ARG A 304 -2.47 -4.96 -6.84
C ARG A 304 -3.00 -5.49 -5.51
N THR A 305 -4.12 -4.94 -5.06
CA THR A 305 -4.96 -5.60 -4.05
C THR A 305 -5.31 -7.01 -4.48
N HIS A 306 -5.50 -7.91 -3.50
CA HIS A 306 -5.86 -9.30 -3.77
C HIS A 306 -7.09 -9.40 -4.67
N ILE A 307 -7.06 -10.37 -5.60
CA ILE A 307 -8.24 -10.78 -6.35
C ILE A 307 -8.77 -12.07 -5.72
N TYR A 308 -10.08 -12.26 -5.75
CA TYR A 308 -10.72 -13.41 -5.13
C TYR A 308 -11.43 -14.24 -6.18
N LEU A 309 -11.20 -15.55 -6.17
CA LEU A 309 -11.98 -16.52 -6.94
C LEU A 309 -12.77 -17.37 -5.95
N CYS A 310 -14.07 -17.48 -6.13
CA CYS A 310 -14.91 -18.36 -5.31
C CYS A 310 -15.51 -19.47 -6.16
N GLY A 311 -15.83 -20.59 -5.52
CA GLY A 311 -16.54 -21.69 -6.17
C GLY A 311 -16.96 -22.74 -5.14
N ARG A 312 -17.31 -23.92 -5.63
CA ARG A 312 -17.54 -25.09 -4.79
C ARG A 312 -16.64 -26.23 -5.23
N TYR A 313 -15.92 -26.83 -4.30
CA TYR A 313 -15.11 -27.99 -4.61
C TYR A 313 -15.84 -29.30 -4.29
N LEU A 314 -15.53 -30.30 -5.10
CA LEU A 314 -15.86 -31.70 -4.88
C LEU A 314 -14.55 -32.43 -4.60
N LYS A 315 -14.59 -33.39 -3.69
CA LYS A 315 -13.45 -34.21 -3.32
C LYS A 315 -13.85 -35.67 -3.49
N TYR A 316 -13.24 -36.33 -4.47
CA TYR A 316 -13.55 -37.71 -4.85
C TYR A 316 -12.61 -38.70 -4.18
N SER A 317 -11.36 -38.30 -3.93
CA SER A 317 -10.35 -39.13 -3.27
C SER A 317 -10.50 -39.12 -1.74
N ARG A 318 -10.19 -40.26 -1.11
CA ARG A 318 -10.07 -40.41 0.35
C ARG A 318 -8.63 -40.27 0.86
N ASN A 319 -7.69 -39.90 -0.01
CA ASN A 319 -6.27 -39.74 0.30
C ASN A 319 -5.78 -38.29 0.12
N VAL A 320 -6.72 -37.34 -0.03
CA VAL A 320 -6.42 -35.93 -0.30
C VAL A 320 -6.88 -35.09 0.90
N SER A 321 -5.98 -34.31 1.50
CA SER A 321 -6.35 -33.39 2.57
C SER A 321 -7.07 -32.15 2.01
N GLN A 322 -7.78 -31.40 2.85
CA GLN A 322 -8.39 -30.14 2.39
C GLN A 322 -7.32 -29.06 2.14
N THR A 323 -6.44 -28.87 3.12
CA THR A 323 -5.30 -27.93 3.07
C THR A 323 -4.00 -28.70 3.03
N ARG A 324 -2.89 -28.05 2.65
CA ARG A 324 -1.56 -28.68 2.69
C ARG A 324 -1.31 -29.27 4.09
N TRP A 325 -0.90 -30.54 4.14
CA TRP A 325 -0.73 -31.27 5.41
C TRP A 325 0.75 -31.51 5.69
N ILE A 326 1.30 -30.66 6.55
CA ILE A 326 2.70 -30.69 7.00
C ILE A 326 2.71 -30.90 8.51
N ILE A 327 3.58 -31.78 9.01
CA ILE A 327 3.88 -31.99 10.43
C ILE A 327 5.40 -31.97 10.55
N ASP A 328 5.96 -31.16 11.45
CA ASP A 328 7.40 -31.07 11.69
C ASP A 328 8.22 -30.89 10.39
N GLU A 329 7.75 -30.01 9.49
CA GLU A 329 8.29 -29.76 8.14
C GLU A 329 8.22 -30.94 7.15
N GLU A 330 7.66 -32.08 7.56
CA GLU A 330 7.43 -33.25 6.70
C GLU A 330 6.02 -33.25 6.09
N ARG A 331 5.95 -33.50 4.78
CA ARG A 331 4.70 -33.59 4.03
C ARG A 331 4.04 -34.95 4.27
N MET A 332 2.89 -34.95 4.93
CA MET A 332 2.17 -36.18 5.32
C MET A 332 1.23 -36.73 4.24
N GLY A 333 0.80 -35.89 3.29
CA GLY A 333 -0.13 -36.27 2.22
C GLY A 333 0.37 -35.85 0.85
N GLU A 334 0.09 -36.66 -0.17
CA GLU A 334 0.58 -36.44 -1.53
C GLU A 334 -0.03 -35.18 -2.17
N ALA A 335 -1.28 -34.84 -1.84
CA ALA A 335 -1.99 -33.71 -2.41
C ALA A 335 -3.04 -33.14 -1.46
N SER A 336 -3.43 -31.89 -1.70
CA SER A 336 -4.55 -31.23 -1.03
C SER A 336 -5.51 -30.56 -2.03
N VAL A 337 -6.76 -30.36 -1.61
CA VAL A 337 -7.76 -29.58 -2.37
C VAL A 337 -7.23 -28.18 -2.67
N GLU A 338 -6.68 -27.52 -1.65
CA GLU A 338 -6.00 -26.23 -1.73
C GLU A 338 -4.95 -26.21 -2.85
N GLU A 339 -4.02 -27.16 -2.86
CA GLU A 339 -2.93 -27.17 -3.84
C GLU A 339 -3.43 -27.48 -5.24
N ILE A 340 -4.35 -28.43 -5.41
CA ILE A 340 -4.90 -28.77 -6.72
C ILE A 340 -5.60 -27.56 -7.35
N ILE A 341 -6.38 -26.81 -6.56
CA ILE A 341 -7.08 -25.62 -7.06
C ILE A 341 -6.10 -24.46 -7.25
N GLY A 342 -5.30 -24.15 -6.23
CA GLY A 342 -4.39 -23.00 -6.22
C GLY A 342 -3.31 -23.08 -7.29
N SER A 343 -2.65 -24.24 -7.46
CA SER A 343 -1.59 -24.43 -8.47
C SER A 343 -2.10 -24.33 -9.91
N ASN A 344 -3.38 -24.58 -10.16
CA ASN A 344 -3.97 -24.45 -11.49
C ASN A 344 -4.45 -23.04 -11.82
N ILE A 345 -4.77 -22.23 -10.80
CA ILE A 345 -5.29 -20.86 -10.97
C ILE A 345 -4.18 -19.81 -10.88
N LEU A 346 -3.26 -19.93 -9.89
CA LEU A 346 -2.21 -18.94 -9.63
C LEU A 346 -1.39 -18.57 -10.89
N PRO A 347 -0.91 -19.52 -11.72
CA PRO A 347 -0.10 -19.18 -12.89
C PRO A 347 -0.85 -18.37 -13.95
N ILE A 348 -2.17 -18.58 -14.07
CA ILE A 348 -3.01 -17.87 -15.05
C ILE A 348 -3.23 -16.43 -14.60
N CYS A 349 -3.39 -16.20 -13.30
CA CYS A 349 -3.48 -14.86 -12.71
C CYS A 349 -2.11 -14.15 -12.63
N GLN A 350 -1.01 -14.90 -12.79
CA GLN A 350 0.36 -14.43 -12.57
C GLN A 350 0.49 -13.76 -11.18
N GLY A 351 -0.07 -14.39 -10.15
CA GLY A 351 0.04 -13.91 -8.77
C GLY A 351 1.37 -14.32 -8.13
N ASP A 352 1.74 -13.63 -7.05
CA ASP A 352 2.91 -13.99 -6.24
C ASP A 352 2.65 -15.25 -5.40
N ASN A 353 1.45 -15.34 -4.82
CA ASN A 353 1.03 -16.45 -3.96
C ASN A 353 -0.50 -16.52 -3.88
N TYR A 354 -1.04 -17.52 -3.18
CA TYR A 354 -2.47 -17.62 -2.88
C TYR A 354 -2.75 -18.03 -1.43
N LYS A 355 -3.95 -17.72 -0.95
CA LYS A 355 -4.52 -18.26 0.29
C LYS A 355 -5.85 -18.93 0.00
N PHE A 356 -6.05 -20.12 0.59
CA PHE A 356 -7.26 -20.90 0.41
C PHE A 356 -8.12 -20.86 1.68
N HIS A 357 -9.40 -20.54 1.49
CA HIS A 357 -10.40 -20.50 2.53
C HIS A 357 -11.58 -21.39 2.13
N ALA A 358 -12.14 -22.14 3.08
CA ALA A 358 -13.29 -22.99 2.83
C ALA A 358 -14.32 -22.86 3.95
N ALA A 359 -15.60 -22.98 3.58
CA ALA A 359 -16.71 -22.98 4.52
C ALA A 359 -16.80 -24.32 5.27
N GLY A 360 -15.95 -24.48 6.29
CA GLY A 360 -15.77 -25.70 7.07
C GLY A 360 -14.76 -26.68 6.46
N ARG A 361 -14.61 -27.86 7.08
CA ARG A 361 -13.60 -28.88 6.73
C ARG A 361 -14.14 -30.29 6.84
N GLU A 362 -13.58 -31.20 6.04
CA GLU A 362 -13.74 -32.65 6.16
C GLU A 362 -12.40 -33.33 6.45
N ASP A 363 -12.47 -34.54 7.03
CA ASP A 363 -11.29 -35.37 7.25
C ASP A 363 -10.72 -35.89 5.91
N ILE A 364 -9.46 -36.35 5.93
CA ILE A 364 -8.73 -36.81 4.74
C ILE A 364 -9.46 -37.95 4.02
N ASP A 365 -10.03 -38.88 4.78
CA ASP A 365 -10.73 -40.06 4.30
C ASP A 365 -12.19 -39.81 3.92
N VAL A 366 -12.69 -38.58 4.06
CA VAL A 366 -14.06 -38.19 3.72
C VAL A 366 -14.12 -37.56 2.32
N ARG A 367 -15.06 -38.03 1.50
CA ARG A 367 -15.39 -37.43 0.19
C ARG A 367 -16.35 -36.27 0.34
N MET A 368 -16.20 -35.24 -0.50
CA MET A 368 -17.15 -34.12 -0.62
C MET A 368 -17.88 -34.21 -1.95
N LEU A 369 -19.16 -34.55 -1.91
CA LEU A 369 -19.99 -34.82 -3.08
C LEU A 369 -21.16 -33.82 -3.19
N GLY A 370 -22.16 -34.14 -4.01
CA GLY A 370 -23.38 -33.35 -4.15
C GLY A 370 -23.13 -31.97 -4.73
N SER A 371 -23.59 -30.93 -4.02
CA SER A 371 -23.38 -29.53 -4.38
C SER A 371 -21.95 -29.03 -4.10
N GLY A 372 -21.13 -29.80 -3.38
CA GLY A 372 -19.77 -29.42 -3.02
C GLY A 372 -19.69 -28.37 -1.92
N ARG A 373 -18.47 -28.18 -1.40
CA ARG A 373 -18.19 -27.22 -0.33
C ARG A 373 -17.76 -25.86 -0.90
N PRO A 374 -18.35 -24.73 -0.46
CA PRO A 374 -17.88 -23.40 -0.83
C PRO A 374 -16.41 -23.19 -0.46
N PHE A 375 -15.66 -22.55 -1.35
CA PHE A 375 -14.32 -22.05 -1.08
C PHE A 375 -14.10 -20.66 -1.69
N LEU A 376 -13.09 -19.98 -1.18
CA LEU A 376 -12.56 -18.71 -1.66
C LEU A 376 -11.04 -18.84 -1.78
N LEU A 377 -10.51 -18.50 -2.94
CA LEU A 377 -9.09 -18.45 -3.23
C LEU A 377 -8.68 -16.98 -3.39
N GLU A 378 -7.87 -16.49 -2.48
CA GLU A 378 -7.27 -15.16 -2.51
C GLU A 378 -5.96 -15.23 -3.28
N ILE A 379 -5.86 -14.57 -4.44
CA ILE A 379 -4.61 -14.47 -5.21
C ILE A 379 -3.93 -13.15 -4.87
N GLN A 380 -2.66 -13.24 -4.49
CA GLN A 380 -1.86 -12.10 -4.10
C GLN A 380 -1.15 -11.46 -5.29
N ASN A 381 -1.24 -10.12 -5.35
CA ASN A 381 -0.58 -9.27 -6.34
C ASN A 381 -0.71 -9.77 -7.80
N ALA A 382 -1.92 -10.17 -8.20
CA ALA A 382 -2.17 -10.70 -9.54
C ALA A 382 -1.84 -9.67 -10.62
N ARG A 383 -1.02 -10.06 -11.61
CA ARG A 383 -0.73 -9.22 -12.79
C ARG A 383 -1.92 -9.25 -13.74
N GLN A 384 -2.61 -10.37 -13.86
CA GLN A 384 -3.76 -10.57 -14.75
C GLN A 384 -5.04 -10.83 -13.97
N VAL A 385 -6.13 -10.17 -14.36
CA VAL A 385 -7.48 -10.46 -13.84
C VAL A 385 -8.22 -11.32 -14.87
N PRO A 386 -8.55 -12.58 -14.56
CA PRO A 386 -9.11 -13.49 -15.55
C PRO A 386 -10.54 -13.08 -15.92
N SER A 387 -10.85 -13.09 -17.21
CA SER A 387 -12.20 -12.89 -17.73
C SER A 387 -13.10 -14.09 -17.42
N GLU A 388 -14.43 -13.94 -17.54
CA GLU A 388 -15.37 -15.03 -17.29
C GLU A 388 -15.10 -16.27 -18.18
N LEU A 389 -14.63 -16.05 -19.42
CA LEU A 389 -14.24 -17.14 -20.32
C LEU A 389 -13.03 -17.92 -19.77
N ILE A 390 -11.99 -17.20 -19.37
CA ILE A 390 -10.78 -17.81 -18.78
C ILE A 390 -11.14 -18.55 -17.49
N VAL A 391 -12.03 -18.01 -16.66
CA VAL A 391 -12.49 -18.68 -15.44
C VAL A 391 -13.20 -20.00 -15.74
N LYS A 392 -14.00 -20.08 -16.82
CA LYS A 392 -14.63 -21.34 -17.26
C LYS A 392 -13.60 -22.34 -17.78
N GLU A 393 -12.55 -21.86 -18.44
CA GLU A 393 -11.42 -22.69 -18.87
C GLU A 393 -10.63 -23.23 -17.67
N MET A 394 -10.41 -22.42 -16.63
CA MET A 394 -9.80 -22.86 -15.35
C MET A 394 -10.63 -24.00 -14.72
N GLU A 395 -11.95 -23.82 -14.62
CA GLU A 395 -12.84 -24.83 -14.07
C GLU A 395 -12.77 -26.13 -14.89
N SER A 396 -12.80 -26.02 -16.22
CA SER A 396 -12.70 -27.17 -17.13
C SER A 396 -11.35 -27.87 -17.02
N LYS A 397 -10.25 -27.11 -16.92
CA LYS A 397 -8.90 -27.63 -16.74
C LYS A 397 -8.77 -28.42 -15.44
N ILE A 398 -9.23 -27.87 -14.32
CA ILE A 398 -9.18 -28.55 -13.01
C ILE A 398 -10.01 -29.85 -13.06
N ASN A 399 -11.21 -29.79 -13.67
CA ASN A 399 -12.08 -30.96 -13.79
C ASN A 399 -11.56 -32.02 -14.79
N GLY A 400 -10.68 -31.64 -15.71
CA GLY A 400 -10.07 -32.51 -16.71
C GLY A 400 -8.79 -33.23 -16.26
N LEU A 401 -8.30 -32.97 -15.04
CA LEU A 401 -7.08 -33.61 -14.51
C LEU A 401 -7.23 -35.13 -14.43
N GLU A 402 -6.20 -35.88 -14.83
CA GLU A 402 -6.22 -37.35 -14.93
C GLU A 402 -6.56 -38.04 -13.61
N ASN A 403 -5.99 -37.57 -12.50
CA ASN A 403 -6.17 -38.16 -11.17
C ASN A 403 -7.59 -37.96 -10.59
N LYS A 404 -8.44 -37.12 -11.22
CA LYS A 404 -9.85 -36.81 -10.87
C LYS A 404 -10.14 -36.78 -9.36
N SER A 405 -9.20 -36.30 -8.56
CA SER A 405 -9.28 -36.38 -7.10
C SER A 405 -10.11 -35.25 -6.51
N VAL A 406 -10.13 -34.11 -7.20
CA VAL A 406 -10.87 -32.90 -6.84
C VAL A 406 -11.54 -32.36 -8.11
N GLY A 407 -12.75 -31.84 -7.96
CA GLY A 407 -13.45 -31.10 -8.99
C GLY A 407 -13.89 -29.74 -8.48
N VAL A 408 -14.15 -28.80 -9.37
CA VAL A 408 -14.62 -27.45 -9.07
C VAL A 408 -15.89 -27.16 -9.86
N LYS A 409 -16.81 -26.42 -9.24
CA LYS A 409 -18.05 -25.95 -9.86
C LYS A 409 -18.29 -24.49 -9.51
N ASN A 410 -18.96 -23.78 -10.43
CA ASN A 410 -19.41 -22.40 -10.24
C ASN A 410 -18.25 -21.46 -9.89
N LEU A 411 -17.07 -21.65 -10.50
CA LEU A 411 -15.92 -20.79 -10.31
C LEU A 411 -16.22 -19.39 -10.85
N LYS A 412 -15.97 -18.35 -10.05
CA LYS A 412 -16.21 -16.94 -10.41
C LYS A 412 -15.19 -16.04 -9.73
N VAL A 413 -14.78 -14.97 -10.41
CA VAL A 413 -14.09 -13.83 -9.77
C VAL A 413 -15.12 -13.03 -8.98
N VAL A 414 -14.77 -12.68 -7.74
CA VAL A 414 -15.62 -11.91 -6.82
C VAL A 414 -14.81 -10.79 -6.17
N GLY A 415 -15.51 -9.74 -5.73
CA GLY A 415 -14.91 -8.73 -4.85
C GLY A 415 -14.82 -9.22 -3.39
N SER A 416 -14.57 -8.30 -2.46
CA SER A 416 -14.46 -8.60 -1.03
C SER A 416 -15.72 -9.23 -0.42
N GLN A 417 -16.88 -9.07 -1.07
CA GLN A 417 -18.13 -9.76 -0.71
C GLN A 417 -18.04 -11.29 -0.76
N GLY A 418 -17.03 -11.87 -1.42
CA GLY A 418 -16.78 -13.32 -1.39
C GLY A 418 -16.60 -13.88 0.02
N TRP A 419 -16.14 -13.06 0.97
CA TRP A 419 -16.03 -13.43 2.39
C TRP A 419 -17.39 -13.68 3.05
N ALA A 420 -18.44 -12.96 2.64
CA ALA A 420 -19.78 -13.18 3.18
C ALA A 420 -20.28 -14.60 2.91
N LEU A 421 -20.01 -15.14 1.71
CA LEU A 421 -20.35 -16.51 1.34
C LEU A 421 -19.61 -17.56 2.20
N MET A 422 -18.37 -17.27 2.62
CA MET A 422 -17.61 -18.17 3.50
C MET A 422 -18.23 -18.21 4.90
N HIS A 423 -18.55 -17.04 5.45
CA HIS A 423 -19.18 -16.93 6.77
C HIS A 423 -20.57 -17.56 6.80
N GLU A 424 -21.41 -17.32 5.77
CA GLU A 424 -22.73 -17.92 5.66
C GLU A 424 -22.64 -19.45 5.54
N GLY A 425 -21.75 -19.96 4.68
CA GLY A 425 -21.58 -21.41 4.49
C GLY A 425 -21.03 -22.14 5.73
N GLU A 426 -20.24 -21.46 6.56
CA GLU A 426 -19.75 -21.97 7.84
C GLU A 426 -20.86 -21.93 8.92
N ALA A 427 -21.66 -20.86 8.93
CA ALA A 427 -22.79 -20.72 9.83
C ALA A 427 -23.92 -21.72 9.54
N GLU A 428 -24.07 -22.14 8.28
CA GLU A 428 -25.01 -23.18 7.87
C GLU A 428 -24.68 -24.52 8.53
N LYS A 429 -25.44 -24.88 9.57
CA LYS A 429 -25.18 -26.09 10.38
C LYS A 429 -25.71 -27.37 9.75
N GLN A 430 -26.67 -27.28 8.83
CA GLN A 430 -27.23 -28.48 8.21
C GLN A 430 -26.26 -29.02 7.17
N LYS A 431 -25.89 -30.30 7.35
CA LYS A 431 -25.01 -31.05 6.45
C LYS A 431 -25.61 -32.43 6.23
N GLN A 432 -25.49 -32.94 5.01
CA GLN A 432 -25.98 -34.27 4.63
C GLN A 432 -24.80 -35.20 4.43
N TYR A 433 -24.90 -36.42 5.00
CA TYR A 433 -23.85 -37.43 4.96
C TYR A 433 -24.41 -38.75 4.45
N CYS A 434 -23.56 -39.53 3.79
CA CYS A 434 -23.80 -40.93 3.48
C CYS A 434 -22.64 -41.73 4.09
N ALA A 435 -22.97 -42.65 4.99
CA ALA A 435 -21.99 -43.48 5.69
C ALA A 435 -22.21 -44.95 5.33
N LEU A 436 -21.11 -45.69 5.13
CA LEU A 436 -21.12 -47.14 5.12
C LEU A 436 -20.95 -47.60 6.56
N VAL A 437 -21.97 -48.25 7.11
CA VAL A 437 -21.97 -48.72 8.49
C VAL A 437 -21.74 -50.23 8.49
N TRP A 438 -20.72 -50.68 9.22
CA TRP A 438 -20.49 -52.09 9.48
C TRP A 438 -21.06 -52.45 10.85
N ILE A 439 -21.72 -53.60 10.93
CA ILE A 439 -22.22 -54.20 12.17
C ILE A 439 -21.71 -55.63 12.26
N SER A 440 -21.51 -56.13 13.49
CA SER A 440 -20.91 -57.44 13.74
C SER A 440 -21.84 -58.64 13.52
N ARG A 441 -23.14 -58.38 13.28
CA ARG A 441 -24.18 -59.38 13.01
C ARG A 441 -24.97 -59.04 11.75
N PRO A 442 -25.72 -59.97 11.14
CA PRO A 442 -26.66 -59.66 10.06
C PRO A 442 -27.70 -58.62 10.48
N LEU A 443 -28.17 -57.82 9.52
CA LEU A 443 -29.31 -56.92 9.69
C LEU A 443 -30.61 -57.74 9.73
N GLU A 444 -31.50 -57.37 10.65
CA GLU A 444 -32.84 -57.93 10.79
C GLU A 444 -33.89 -56.87 10.40
N ASP A 445 -35.11 -57.32 10.09
CA ASP A 445 -36.20 -56.40 9.68
C ASP A 445 -36.53 -55.35 10.76
N GLU A 446 -36.37 -55.71 12.04
CA GLU A 446 -36.57 -54.81 13.18
C GLU A 446 -35.55 -53.65 13.19
N ASP A 447 -34.30 -53.90 12.78
CA ASP A 447 -33.28 -52.85 12.67
C ASP A 447 -33.68 -51.80 11.62
N MET A 448 -34.16 -52.28 10.46
CA MET A 448 -34.59 -51.42 9.35
C MET A 448 -35.82 -50.60 9.71
N GLN A 449 -36.77 -51.19 10.44
CA GLN A 449 -37.93 -50.48 10.98
C GLN A 449 -37.50 -49.40 11.97
N THR A 450 -36.58 -49.72 12.88
CA THR A 450 -36.05 -48.77 13.86
C THR A 450 -35.38 -47.57 13.17
N ILE A 451 -34.50 -47.82 12.20
CA ILE A 451 -33.81 -46.77 11.45
C ILE A 451 -34.81 -45.86 10.72
N SER A 452 -35.84 -46.44 10.12
CA SER A 452 -36.86 -45.69 9.35
C SER A 452 -37.73 -44.78 10.22
N LEU A 453 -37.82 -45.05 11.52
CA LEU A 453 -38.59 -44.25 12.48
C LEU A 453 -37.77 -43.13 13.13
N LEU A 454 -36.44 -43.12 12.94
CA LEU A 454 -35.55 -42.14 13.56
C LEU A 454 -35.55 -40.82 12.77
N ASN A 455 -36.27 -39.84 13.31
CA ASN A 455 -36.33 -38.47 12.80
C ASN A 455 -35.98 -37.51 13.94
N ASP A 456 -35.29 -36.40 13.64
CA ASP A 456 -34.99 -35.31 14.59
C ASP A 456 -34.43 -35.76 15.96
N MET A 457 -33.61 -36.80 15.95
CA MET A 457 -33.00 -37.36 17.15
C MET A 457 -32.04 -36.35 17.79
N LYS A 458 -32.32 -35.98 19.04
CA LYS A 458 -31.41 -35.16 19.84
C LYS A 458 -30.25 -36.03 20.32
N ILE A 459 -29.08 -35.75 19.79
CA ILE A 459 -27.82 -36.34 20.22
C ILE A 459 -27.11 -35.41 21.19
N LEU A 460 -26.50 -35.98 22.21
CA LEU A 460 -25.64 -35.26 23.14
C LEU A 460 -24.23 -35.79 22.94
N GLN A 461 -23.39 -35.00 22.27
CA GLN A 461 -22.09 -35.45 21.78
C GLN A 461 -20.96 -34.81 22.58
N ARG A 462 -20.22 -35.63 23.32
CA ARG A 462 -18.93 -35.24 23.89
C ARG A 462 -17.90 -35.01 22.80
N THR A 463 -16.98 -34.10 23.06
CA THR A 463 -15.86 -33.81 22.16
C THR A 463 -15.10 -35.11 21.84
N PRO A 464 -15.02 -35.52 20.56
CA PRO A 464 -14.42 -36.80 20.20
C PRO A 464 -12.96 -36.92 20.65
N ILE A 465 -12.56 -38.09 21.13
CA ILE A 465 -11.22 -38.35 21.69
C ILE A 465 -10.11 -37.89 20.73
N ARG A 466 -10.26 -38.20 19.44
CA ARG A 466 -9.29 -37.89 18.38
C ARG A 466 -9.03 -36.39 18.17
N VAL A 467 -9.84 -35.49 18.73
CA VAL A 467 -9.65 -34.03 18.62
C VAL A 467 -9.41 -33.37 19.96
N LEU A 468 -9.35 -34.12 21.08
CA LEU A 468 -9.15 -33.56 22.42
C LEU A 468 -7.81 -32.85 22.58
N HIS A 469 -6.79 -33.24 21.81
CA HIS A 469 -5.50 -32.54 21.80
C HIS A 469 -5.56 -31.15 21.16
N ARG A 470 -6.64 -30.83 20.43
CA ARG A 470 -6.83 -29.56 19.71
C ARG A 470 -8.04 -28.77 20.15
N ARG A 471 -8.97 -29.37 20.91
CA ARG A 471 -10.28 -28.77 21.24
C ARG A 471 -10.59 -28.99 22.71
N SER A 472 -11.17 -27.97 23.34
CA SER A 472 -11.63 -28.05 24.73
C SER A 472 -12.66 -29.16 24.92
N PRO A 473 -12.60 -29.92 26.03
CA PRO A 473 -13.60 -30.94 26.34
C PRO A 473 -14.96 -30.31 26.62
N LEU A 474 -15.89 -30.47 25.69
CA LEU A 474 -17.26 -29.96 25.79
C LEU A 474 -18.26 -31.05 25.38
N GLU A 475 -19.49 -30.89 25.85
CA GLU A 475 -20.66 -31.67 25.46
C GLU A 475 -21.61 -30.73 24.70
N ARG A 476 -22.07 -31.14 23.50
CA ARG A 476 -22.89 -30.32 22.61
C ARG A 476 -24.12 -31.05 22.12
#